data_AF-A0A958JVQ8-F1
#
_entry.id   AF-A0A958JVQ8-F1
#
_cell.length_a   1.000
_cell.length_b   1.000
_cell.length_c   1.000
_cell.angle_alpha   90.00
_cell.angle_beta   90.00
_cell.angle_gamma   90.00
#
_symmetry.space_group_name_H-M   'P 1'
#
loop_
_entity.id
_entity.type
_entity.pdbx_description
1 polymer ?
#
loop_
_entity_poly.entity_id
_entity_poly.type
_entity_poly.pdbx_seq_one_letter_code
_entity_poly.pdbx_strand_id
1 'polypeptide(L)'
;MVDSKFDNLDGSFVPEDCRSIRKRLSSSLQPELIVLEWFRLQREEANGKNNFIENLSAHYREGLKHITGCPMCQEWLMASLPPEKIERQRRLAQYCCSGFFCAVEEPKESGEAKIRFSMFRGEDPCWGIGKRWSFLKFCPWCGSKLPDSPFIAEDT
;
A
#
# COMPACT_ATOMS: atom_id res chain seq x y z
N MET A 1 -7.94 -16.00 -19.44
CA MET A 1 -7.41 -17.21 -18.80
C MET A 1 -6.13 -16.80 -18.10
N VAL A 2 -6.19 -16.58 -16.78
CA VAL A 2 -4.99 -16.20 -16.00
C VAL A 2 -4.32 -17.50 -15.59
N ASP A 3 -3.05 -17.61 -15.93
CA ASP A 3 -2.25 -18.83 -15.93
C ASP A 3 -2.17 -19.53 -14.56
N SER A 4 -2.29 -20.85 -14.63
CA SER A 4 -2.08 -21.90 -13.61
C SER A 4 -0.68 -21.91 -12.97
N LYS A 5 0.13 -20.86 -13.08
CA LYS A 5 1.56 -20.88 -12.76
C LYS A 5 1.92 -20.71 -11.27
N PHE A 6 0.94 -20.46 -10.40
CA PHE A 6 1.21 -20.14 -9.00
C PHE A 6 0.73 -21.20 -7.99
N ASP A 7 0.14 -22.30 -8.46
CA ASP A 7 -0.40 -23.32 -7.54
C ASP A 7 0.66 -24.29 -7.02
N ASN A 8 1.85 -24.39 -7.65
CA ASN A 8 2.92 -25.30 -7.23
C ASN A 8 4.31 -24.72 -7.57
N LEU A 9 4.85 -23.82 -6.75
CA LEU A 9 6.23 -23.32 -6.96
C LEU A 9 7.29 -24.37 -6.58
N ASP A 10 6.94 -25.42 -5.82
CA ASP A 10 7.87 -26.42 -5.30
C ASP A 10 7.30 -27.86 -5.21
N GLY A 11 6.06 -28.09 -5.66
CA GLY A 11 5.38 -29.39 -5.51
C GLY A 11 4.85 -29.66 -4.09
N SER A 12 4.84 -28.66 -3.20
CA SER A 12 4.25 -28.78 -1.87
C SER A 12 2.72 -28.83 -1.92
N PHE A 13 2.14 -29.54 -0.96
CA PHE A 13 0.69 -29.61 -0.79
C PHE A 13 0.13 -28.22 -0.42
N VAL A 14 -0.68 -27.62 -1.30
CA VAL A 14 -1.45 -26.42 -0.98
C VAL A 14 -2.80 -26.80 -0.37
N PRO A 15 -3.15 -26.35 0.85
CA PRO A 15 -4.47 -26.59 1.43
C PRO A 15 -5.61 -26.04 0.57
N GLU A 16 -6.78 -26.67 0.63
CA GLU A 16 -7.95 -26.27 -0.18
C GLU A 16 -8.40 -24.84 0.11
N ASP A 17 -8.35 -24.42 1.37
CA ASP A 17 -8.67 -23.05 1.76
C ASP A 17 -7.72 -22.03 1.11
N CYS A 18 -6.42 -22.32 1.07
CA CYS A 18 -5.44 -21.48 0.40
C CYS A 18 -5.72 -21.40 -1.11
N ARG A 19 -5.98 -22.53 -1.78
CA ARG A 19 -6.33 -22.55 -3.21
C ARG A 19 -7.57 -21.72 -3.51
N SER A 20 -8.63 -21.92 -2.72
CA SER A 20 -9.90 -21.20 -2.86
C SER A 20 -9.71 -19.69 -2.71
N ILE A 21 -8.92 -19.26 -1.73
CA ILE A 21 -8.65 -17.83 -1.48
C ILE A 21 -7.79 -17.23 -2.59
N ARG A 22 -6.69 -17.89 -2.98
CA ARG A 22 -5.82 -17.43 -4.07
C ARG A 22 -6.59 -17.25 -5.38
N LYS A 23 -7.45 -18.21 -5.72
CA LYS A 23 -8.31 -18.17 -6.90
C LYS A 23 -9.30 -17.00 -6.83
N ARG A 24 -9.99 -16.83 -5.70
CA ARG A 24 -10.95 -15.74 -5.49
C ARG A 24 -10.29 -14.36 -5.64
N LEU A 25 -9.17 -14.13 -4.95
CA LEU A 25 -8.45 -12.86 -5.00
C LEU A 25 -7.92 -12.56 -6.41
N SER A 26 -7.23 -13.52 -7.02
CA SER A 26 -6.63 -13.35 -8.36
C SER A 26 -7.66 -13.20 -9.48
N SER A 27 -8.88 -13.73 -9.29
CA SER A 27 -9.97 -13.56 -10.27
C SER A 27 -10.59 -12.16 -10.24
N SER A 28 -10.42 -11.42 -9.14
CA SER A 28 -11.17 -10.19 -8.89
C SER A 28 -10.28 -8.95 -8.81
N LEU A 29 -8.99 -9.12 -8.51
CA LEU A 29 -8.04 -8.02 -8.35
C LEU A 29 -6.72 -8.31 -9.07
N GLN A 30 -6.05 -7.22 -9.47
CA GLN A 30 -4.67 -7.29 -9.91
C GLN A 30 -3.76 -7.60 -8.71
N PRO A 31 -2.66 -8.37 -8.89
CA PRO A 31 -1.75 -8.70 -7.80
C PRO A 31 -1.23 -7.47 -7.04
N GLU A 32 -0.92 -6.37 -7.74
CA GLU A 32 -0.50 -5.10 -7.13
C GLU A 32 -1.51 -4.55 -6.11
N LEU A 33 -2.80 -4.67 -6.41
CA LEU A 33 -3.86 -4.22 -5.51
C LEU A 33 -3.97 -5.14 -4.30
N ILE A 34 -3.86 -6.46 -4.48
CA ILE A 34 -3.89 -7.42 -3.36
C ILE A 34 -2.74 -7.12 -2.39
N VAL A 35 -1.52 -6.91 -2.90
CA VAL A 35 -0.34 -6.55 -2.09
C VAL A 35 -0.55 -5.22 -1.38
N LEU A 36 -1.05 -4.19 -2.08
CA LEU A 36 -1.33 -2.89 -1.48
C LEU A 36 -2.33 -2.98 -0.33
N GLU A 37 -3.45 -3.68 -0.53
CA GLU A 37 -4.47 -3.79 0.50
C GLU A 37 -4.02 -4.66 1.68
N TRP A 38 -3.17 -5.64 1.44
CA TRP A 38 -2.54 -6.42 2.51
C TRP A 38 -1.60 -5.57 3.37
N PHE A 39 -0.75 -4.71 2.79
CA PHE A 39 0.09 -3.80 3.58
C PHE A 39 -0.73 -2.75 4.33
N ARG A 40 -1.83 -2.24 3.74
CA ARG A 40 -2.73 -1.32 4.44
C ARG A 40 -3.39 -1.99 5.64
N LEU A 41 -3.83 -3.24 5.50
CA LEU A 41 -4.35 -4.04 6.60
C LEU A 41 -3.35 -4.09 7.77
N GLN A 42 -2.10 -4.47 7.49
CA GLN A 42 -1.05 -4.53 8.52
C GLN A 42 -0.81 -3.18 9.21
N ARG A 43 -0.80 -2.07 8.45
CA ARG A 43 -0.64 -0.72 8.99
C ARG A 43 -1.79 -0.34 9.92
N GLU A 44 -3.03 -0.63 9.53
CA GLU A 44 -4.21 -0.33 10.33
C GLU A 44 -4.22 -1.14 11.62
N GLU A 45 -3.89 -2.44 11.55
CA GLU A 45 -3.74 -3.32 12.72
C GLU A 45 -2.68 -2.78 13.69
N ALA A 46 -1.52 -2.35 13.18
CA ALA A 46 -0.47 -1.73 14.00
C ALA A 46 -0.90 -0.41 14.66
N ASN A 47 -1.80 0.34 14.01
CA ASN A 47 -2.35 1.59 14.53
C ASN A 47 -3.61 1.40 15.42
N GLY A 48 -4.03 0.16 15.67
CA GLY A 48 -5.24 -0.15 16.43
C GLY A 48 -6.55 0.31 15.76
N LYS A 49 -6.54 0.50 14.44
CA LYS A 49 -7.70 0.91 13.64
C LYS A 49 -8.19 -0.25 12.78
N ASN A 50 -9.50 -0.33 12.53
CA ASN A 50 -10.09 -1.39 11.68
C ASN A 50 -11.00 -0.86 10.55
N ASN A 51 -11.19 0.46 10.46
CA ASN A 51 -12.26 1.06 9.65
C ASN A 51 -12.01 0.92 8.14
N PHE A 52 -10.77 0.72 7.70
CA PHE A 52 -10.44 0.58 6.28
C PHE A 52 -11.04 -0.71 5.67
N ILE A 53 -10.87 -1.82 6.37
CA ILE A 53 -11.28 -3.16 5.91
C ILE A 53 -12.80 -3.30 5.91
N GLU A 54 -13.49 -2.49 6.73
CA GLU A 54 -14.94 -2.49 6.84
C GLU A 54 -15.64 -2.10 5.53
N ASN A 55 -14.97 -1.29 4.70
CA ASN A 55 -15.48 -0.87 3.39
C ASN A 55 -15.15 -1.87 2.26
N LEU A 56 -14.32 -2.88 2.50
CA LEU A 56 -14.05 -3.94 1.54
C LEU A 56 -15.18 -4.98 1.55
N SER A 57 -15.40 -5.61 0.39
CA SER A 57 -16.32 -6.75 0.29
C SER A 57 -15.93 -7.84 1.28
N ALA A 58 -16.92 -8.59 1.78
CA ALA A 58 -16.71 -9.66 2.75
C ALA A 58 -15.66 -10.68 2.28
N HIS A 59 -15.67 -11.03 1.01
CA HIS A 59 -14.72 -11.97 0.42
C HIS A 59 -13.28 -11.43 0.39
N TYR A 60 -13.08 -10.13 0.14
CA TYR A 60 -11.75 -9.53 0.20
C TYR A 60 -11.21 -9.47 1.61
N ARG A 61 -12.07 -9.10 2.56
CA ARG A 61 -11.71 -9.07 3.98
C ARG A 61 -11.27 -10.45 4.48
N GLU A 62 -12.02 -11.49 4.15
CA GLU A 62 -11.69 -12.87 4.50
C GLU A 62 -10.35 -13.29 3.90
N GLY A 63 -10.15 -13.02 2.60
CA GLY A 63 -8.91 -13.38 1.90
C GLY A 63 -7.67 -12.67 2.47
N LEU A 64 -7.74 -11.36 2.72
CA LEU A 64 -6.63 -10.60 3.29
C LEU A 64 -6.29 -11.06 4.71
N LYS A 65 -7.32 -11.32 5.55
CA LYS A 65 -7.11 -11.89 6.89
C LYS A 65 -6.44 -13.25 6.85
N HIS A 66 -6.85 -14.10 5.91
CA HIS A 66 -6.20 -15.41 5.73
C HIS A 66 -4.73 -15.25 5.33
N ILE A 67 -4.41 -14.35 4.40
CA ILE A 67 -3.01 -14.07 4.02
C ILE A 67 -2.22 -13.64 5.26
N THR A 68 -2.74 -12.73 6.08
CA THR A 68 -2.07 -12.30 7.33
C THR A 68 -1.79 -13.47 8.28
N GLY A 69 -2.65 -14.48 8.35
CA GLY A 69 -2.47 -15.65 9.22
C GLY A 69 -1.78 -16.87 8.59
N CYS A 70 -1.49 -16.87 7.29
CA CYS A 70 -1.03 -18.06 6.56
C CYS A 70 0.31 -17.81 5.83
N PRO A 71 1.44 -18.36 6.34
CA PRO A 71 2.76 -18.17 5.73
C PRO A 71 2.82 -18.55 4.25
N MET A 72 2.18 -19.66 3.87
CA MET A 72 2.12 -20.10 2.46
C MET A 72 1.43 -19.08 1.55
N CYS A 73 0.41 -18.38 2.05
CA CYS A 73 -0.28 -17.35 1.27
C CYS A 73 0.50 -16.03 1.25
N GLN A 74 1.30 -15.75 2.29
CA GLN A 74 2.23 -14.62 2.27
C GLN A 74 3.34 -14.85 1.24
N GLU A 75 3.96 -16.03 1.25
CA GLU A 75 4.99 -16.39 0.27
C GLU A 75 4.46 -16.33 -1.15
N TRP A 76 3.28 -16.91 -1.39
CA TRP A 76 2.61 -16.81 -2.69
C TRP A 76 2.37 -15.36 -3.13
N LEU A 77 1.88 -14.52 -2.22
CA LEU A 77 1.60 -13.13 -2.52
C LEU A 77 2.91 -12.37 -2.84
N MET A 78 3.96 -12.61 -2.06
CA MET A 78 5.27 -11.98 -2.26
C MET A 78 6.02 -12.53 -3.49
N ALA A 79 5.69 -13.74 -3.95
CA ALA A 79 6.21 -14.29 -5.21
C ALA A 79 5.40 -13.84 -6.44
N SER A 80 4.22 -13.26 -6.25
CA SER A 80 3.33 -12.86 -7.36
C SER A 80 3.77 -11.60 -8.10
N LEU A 81 4.71 -10.83 -7.53
CA LEU A 81 5.22 -9.59 -8.08
C LEU A 81 6.75 -9.51 -7.97
N PRO A 82 7.42 -8.78 -8.88
CA PRO A 82 8.81 -8.39 -8.70
C PRO A 82 9.04 -7.61 -7.39
N PRO A 83 10.20 -7.76 -6.73
CA PRO A 83 10.50 -7.11 -5.44
C PRO A 83 10.33 -5.59 -5.45
N GLU A 84 10.68 -4.92 -6.55
CA GLU A 84 10.55 -3.46 -6.70
C GLU A 84 9.09 -3.00 -6.68
N LYS A 85 8.17 -3.80 -7.24
CA LYS A 85 6.74 -3.50 -7.18
C LYS A 85 6.19 -3.70 -5.77
N ILE A 86 6.63 -4.75 -5.08
CA ILE A 86 6.25 -5.01 -3.69
C ILE A 86 6.67 -3.86 -2.80
N GLU A 87 7.93 -3.41 -2.92
CA GLU A 87 8.45 -2.28 -2.16
C GLU A 87 7.67 -1.00 -2.46
N ARG A 88 7.35 -0.74 -3.74
CA ARG A 88 6.50 0.38 -4.11
C ARG A 88 5.12 0.31 -3.44
N GLN A 89 4.47 -0.85 -3.43
CA GLN A 89 3.16 -1.00 -2.76
C GLN A 89 3.27 -0.85 -1.24
N ARG A 90 4.34 -1.37 -0.63
CA ARG A 90 4.63 -1.21 0.81
C ARG A 90 4.77 0.26 1.19
N ARG A 91 5.52 1.04 0.40
CA ARG A 91 5.66 2.49 0.59
C ARG A 91 4.32 3.20 0.38
N LEU A 92 3.62 2.92 -0.73
CA LEU A 92 2.31 3.50 -1.03
C LEU A 92 1.28 3.25 0.09
N ALA A 93 1.31 2.07 0.72
CA ALA A 93 0.43 1.73 1.83
C ALA A 93 0.62 2.65 3.05
N GLN A 94 1.72 3.38 3.18
CA GLN A 94 1.91 4.36 4.27
C GLN A 94 1.18 5.69 4.01
N TYR A 95 0.88 6.00 2.75
CA TYR A 95 0.28 7.27 2.38
C TYR A 95 -1.25 7.27 2.49
N CYS A 96 -1.83 8.47 2.54
CA CYS A 96 -3.28 8.65 2.59
C CYS A 96 -3.98 8.29 1.26
N CYS A 97 -3.30 8.44 0.12
CA CYS A 97 -3.80 8.05 -1.20
C CYS A 97 -2.64 7.94 -2.21
N SER A 98 -2.92 7.31 -3.35
CA SER A 98 -1.95 7.17 -4.45
C SER A 98 -1.55 8.49 -5.08
N GLY A 99 -2.47 9.45 -5.21
CA GLY A 99 -2.17 10.77 -5.75
C GLY A 99 -1.10 11.50 -4.92
N PHE A 100 -1.20 11.45 -3.59
CA PHE A 100 -0.22 12.07 -2.72
C PHE A 100 1.12 11.32 -2.72
N PHE A 101 1.09 9.98 -2.70
CA PHE A 101 2.30 9.17 -2.86
C PHE A 101 3.07 9.54 -4.13
N CYS A 102 2.40 9.54 -5.30
CA CYS A 102 3.07 9.88 -6.55
C CYS A 102 3.63 11.32 -6.54
N ALA A 103 2.94 12.27 -5.92
CA ALA A 103 3.42 13.66 -5.83
C ALA A 103 4.66 13.84 -4.95
N VAL A 104 4.88 12.94 -3.97
CA VAL A 104 6.02 12.97 -3.05
C VAL A 104 7.18 12.10 -3.55
N GLU A 105 6.88 10.85 -3.88
CA GLU A 105 7.87 9.79 -4.13
C GLU A 105 8.18 9.60 -5.62
N GLU A 106 7.22 9.89 -6.51
CA GLU A 106 7.34 9.68 -7.95
C GLU A 106 7.08 10.96 -8.76
N PRO A 107 7.66 12.12 -8.37
CA PRO A 107 7.35 13.37 -9.03
C PRO A 107 7.84 13.35 -10.48
N LYS A 108 6.92 13.52 -11.43
CA LYS A 108 7.29 13.65 -12.84
C LYS A 108 8.07 14.93 -13.08
N GLU A 109 9.09 14.86 -13.94
CA GLU A 109 9.97 16.00 -14.26
C GLU A 109 9.23 17.17 -14.95
N SER A 110 8.09 16.90 -15.60
CA SER A 110 7.43 17.81 -16.56
C SER A 110 6.26 18.64 -16.00
N GLY A 111 6.20 18.90 -14.68
CA GLY A 111 5.33 19.97 -14.14
C GLY A 111 4.23 19.53 -13.18
N GLU A 112 4.27 18.31 -12.63
CA GLU A 112 3.40 17.95 -11.51
C GLU A 112 3.90 18.60 -10.21
N ALA A 113 2.96 18.88 -9.31
CA ALA A 113 3.20 19.48 -8.01
C ALA A 113 4.13 18.59 -7.15
N LYS A 114 5.44 18.87 -7.16
CA LYS A 114 6.39 18.20 -6.27
C LYS A 114 6.08 18.57 -4.83
N ILE A 115 5.62 17.60 -4.04
CA ILE A 115 5.34 17.78 -2.62
C ILE A 115 6.54 17.30 -1.82
N ARG A 116 6.88 18.02 -0.75
CA ARG A 116 7.96 17.63 0.18
C ARG A 116 7.61 17.99 1.61
N PHE A 117 8.08 17.17 2.55
CA PHE A 117 8.09 17.53 3.96
C PHE A 117 9.36 18.34 4.26
N SER A 118 9.25 19.36 5.11
CA SER A 118 10.39 20.14 5.60
C SER A 118 10.07 20.86 6.90
N MET A 119 11.10 21.29 7.64
CA MET A 119 10.95 22.17 8.80
C MET A 119 11.02 23.64 8.36
N PHE A 120 9.89 24.33 8.34
CA PHE A 120 9.86 25.77 8.08
C PHE A 120 10.58 26.50 9.22
N ARG A 121 11.57 27.32 8.85
CA ARG A 121 12.49 27.99 9.80
C ARG A 121 13.21 27.04 10.76
N GLY A 122 13.29 25.75 10.44
CA GLY A 122 13.93 24.75 11.29
C GLY A 122 13.07 24.25 12.46
N GLU A 123 11.84 24.77 12.61
CA GLU A 123 11.00 24.50 13.80
C GLU A 123 9.61 23.96 13.44
N ASP A 124 8.96 24.52 12.42
CA ASP A 124 7.57 24.19 12.10
C ASP A 124 7.46 23.10 11.03
N PRO A 125 6.94 21.90 11.33
CA PRO A 125 6.76 20.86 10.33
C PRO A 125 5.74 21.28 9.28
N CYS A 126 6.13 21.19 8.01
CA CYS A 126 5.28 21.64 6.91
C CYS A 126 5.41 20.75 5.66
N TRP A 127 4.28 20.54 5.01
CA TRP A 127 4.22 19.96 3.68
C TRP A 127 4.20 21.09 2.66
N GLY A 128 5.26 21.22 1.87
CA GLY A 128 5.41 22.25 0.84
C GLY A 128 5.02 21.73 -0.55
N ILE A 129 4.51 22.62 -1.40
CA ILE A 129 4.21 22.34 -2.82
C ILE A 129 5.11 23.18 -3.75
N GLY A 130 5.84 22.50 -4.62
CA GLY A 130 6.74 23.10 -5.60
C GLY A 130 7.94 23.83 -4.97
N LYS A 131 8.35 24.94 -5.59
CA LYS A 131 9.51 25.75 -5.16
C LYS A 131 9.12 27.01 -4.36
N ARG A 132 7.83 27.26 -4.15
CA ARG A 132 7.33 28.47 -3.46
C ARG A 132 6.95 28.17 -2.00
N TRP A 133 6.78 29.21 -1.19
CA TRP A 133 6.30 29.15 0.19
C TRP A 133 4.79 28.88 0.25
N SER A 134 4.36 27.76 -0.31
CA SER A 134 2.97 27.30 -0.28
C SER A 134 2.92 26.01 0.51
N PHE A 135 2.08 25.98 1.55
CA PHE A 135 1.99 24.86 2.47
C PHE A 135 0.63 24.17 2.39
N LEU A 136 0.64 22.86 2.61
CA LEU A 136 -0.53 22.00 2.64
C LEU A 136 -0.77 21.54 4.07
N LYS A 137 -2.02 21.67 4.53
CA LYS A 137 -2.50 21.02 5.77
C LYS A 137 -3.41 19.82 5.50
N PHE A 138 -3.92 19.73 4.27
CA PHE A 138 -4.78 18.65 3.81
C PHE A 138 -4.29 18.13 2.46
N CYS A 139 -4.49 16.84 2.22
CA CYS A 139 -4.19 16.19 0.95
C CYS A 139 -5.10 16.76 -0.16
N PRO A 140 -4.56 17.31 -1.26
CA PRO A 140 -5.37 17.84 -2.36
C PRO A 140 -6.25 16.81 -3.07
N TRP A 141 -5.91 15.52 -2.96
CA TRP A 141 -6.61 14.45 -3.70
C TRP A 141 -7.72 13.78 -2.89
N CYS A 142 -7.51 13.54 -1.59
CA CYS A 142 -8.50 12.83 -0.75
C CYS A 142 -9.01 13.65 0.44
N GLY A 143 -8.52 14.88 0.64
CA GLY A 143 -8.96 15.77 1.72
C GLY A 143 -8.49 15.36 3.12
N SER A 144 -7.76 14.26 3.28
CA SER A 144 -7.24 13.84 4.59
C SER A 144 -6.27 14.86 5.17
N LYS A 145 -6.34 15.10 6.49
CA LYS A 145 -5.37 15.94 7.19
C LYS A 145 -3.98 15.32 7.07
N LEU A 146 -2.98 16.13 6.71
CA LEU A 146 -1.60 15.66 6.60
C LEU A 146 -0.96 15.57 7.99
N PRO A 147 -0.10 14.57 8.25
CA PRO A 147 0.62 14.45 9.50
C PRO A 147 1.67 15.58 9.64
N ASP A 148 2.04 15.90 10.88
CA ASP A 148 3.14 16.83 11.19
C ASP A 148 4.52 16.13 11.14
N SER A 149 4.61 15.00 10.44
CA SER A 149 5.82 14.21 10.19
C SER A 149 5.79 13.65 8.75
N PRO A 150 6.93 13.18 8.21
CA PRO A 150 6.94 12.36 7.00
C PRO A 150 6.08 11.10 7.17
N PHE A 151 5.53 10.57 6.07
CA PHE A 151 4.82 9.28 6.06
C PHE A 151 5.78 8.09 6.17
N ILE A 152 6.99 8.25 5.66
CA ILE A 152 8.07 7.27 5.75
C ILE A 152 9.21 7.99 6.47
N ALA A 153 9.69 7.42 7.58
CA ALA A 153 10.90 7.91 8.21
C ALA A 153 12.05 7.77 7.19
N GLU A 154 12.84 8.82 6.98
CA GLU A 154 14.09 8.65 6.23
C GLU A 154 14.96 7.68 7.03
N ASP A 155 15.34 6.56 6.42
CA ASP A 155 16.34 5.66 7.01
C ASP A 155 17.64 6.46 7.12
N THR A 156 17.95 6.92 8.34
CA THR A 156 19.24 7.54 8.70
C THR A 156 20.38 6.54 8.61
#